data_AF-A0A3M0NSE5-F1
#
_entry.id   AF-A0A3M0NSE5-F1
#
_cell.length_a   1.000
_cell.length_b   1.000
_cell.length_c   1.000
_cell.angle_alpha   90.00
_cell.angle_beta   90.00
_cell.angle_gamma   90.00
#
_symmetry.space_group_name_H-M   'P 1'
#
loop_
_entity.id
_entity.type
_entity.pdbx_description
1 polymer ?
#
loop_
_entity_poly.entity_id
_entity_poly.type
_entity_poly.pdbx_seq_one_letter_code
_entity_poly.pdbx_strand_id
1 'polypeptide(L)'
;MNKQKTLYSSMAVATLGLFCINSQVVQADKLPEKQVTNSILTKKDVNPKSNSTLVSADYLSNKSNSEIDNSAIKSEWNNLEVSYNNHVLTIHSGTVTNPKRIAGNIKSVDTSDITKIKLDGKLTINGSALELFSELNNLVSIENLNQLDTTNVTDMSYMFAGCLKLQNINVARFNTTNVTTMRAMFATCDNLTNLDLSNFDSSKVVDMSYMFASSRQLANITFSSKFNTSIVTNMSNMFYDCQSLSGLDLANFKTSKVANMQAMFAYCSKLTNLNLSSFDTSRVYNMQKMFTGDKNLKNLDISKFTISNGVNTGDMLSDLASLNTLKLGSNTIIKNTGLNTPVTWLYNGEKFSSAELIAQYDGSKPGTYTAISTTNPGPKPVDPTPVMPDPKPKPTPIKPNLSSSSVTVHYQDENGNEIAPNKIITGYIGDGYVTPAITAGGYLLKIRPNNAVGFFTKNPQDVVYVYTKASENEINQADAPANTTPTDKNRQNYTPESNLNPEVTDDNSSAKITPSLKSTNLPNNENGVKTVAATDKQNIKTLPQTSFDEKSRIVALFFGSLAIFISSIGTWFNHKKD
;
A
#
# COMPACT_ATOMS: atom_id res chain seq x y z
N MET A 1 -20.37 30.40 -24.65
CA MET A 1 -19.30 29.39 -24.84
C MET A 1 -19.19 28.56 -23.58
N ASN A 2 -19.83 27.39 -23.54
CA ASN A 2 -19.89 26.55 -22.36
C ASN A 2 -19.89 25.09 -22.83
N LYS A 3 -18.80 24.36 -22.57
CA LYS A 3 -18.68 22.89 -22.48
C LYS A 3 -17.21 22.48 -22.63
N GLN A 4 -16.47 22.48 -21.53
CA GLN A 4 -15.34 21.58 -21.30
C GLN A 4 -15.21 21.37 -19.79
N LYS A 5 -16.04 20.51 -19.25
CA LYS A 5 -15.85 19.87 -17.94
C LYS A 5 -16.37 18.45 -18.05
N THR A 6 -15.66 17.54 -17.40
CA THR A 6 -15.99 16.12 -17.13
C THR A 6 -15.61 15.13 -18.23
N LEU A 7 -14.31 14.80 -18.31
CA LEU A 7 -13.80 13.60 -18.99
C LEU A 7 -12.48 13.15 -18.34
N TYR A 8 -12.47 12.96 -17.02
CA TYR A 8 -11.29 12.40 -16.31
C TYR A 8 -11.63 11.34 -15.24
N SER A 9 -12.90 11.07 -14.92
CA SER A 9 -13.25 10.03 -13.93
C SER A 9 -13.63 8.67 -14.53
N SER A 10 -13.91 8.57 -15.84
CA SER A 10 -14.37 7.32 -16.45
C SER A 10 -13.26 6.45 -17.07
N MET A 11 -12.08 7.00 -17.35
CA MET A 11 -10.97 6.21 -17.92
C MET A 11 -10.20 5.38 -16.87
N ALA A 12 -10.21 5.76 -15.59
CA ALA A 12 -9.48 5.04 -14.53
C ALA A 12 -10.16 3.72 -14.11
N VAL A 13 -11.50 3.67 -14.12
CA VAL A 13 -12.25 2.45 -13.82
C VAL A 13 -12.12 1.42 -14.96
N ALA A 14 -12.05 1.89 -16.21
CA ALA A 14 -11.87 1.03 -17.37
C ALA A 14 -10.42 0.55 -17.56
N THR A 15 -9.41 1.29 -17.10
CA THR A 15 -8.00 0.88 -17.28
C THR A 15 -7.53 -0.13 -16.24
N LEU A 16 -7.97 -0.08 -14.98
CA LEU A 16 -7.62 -1.12 -13.99
C LEU A 16 -8.34 -2.46 -14.25
N GLY A 17 -9.57 -2.43 -14.78
CA GLY A 17 -10.25 -3.64 -15.27
C GLY A 17 -9.59 -4.26 -16.51
N LEU A 18 -8.84 -3.48 -17.29
CA LEU A 18 -8.06 -3.98 -18.44
C LEU A 18 -6.67 -4.50 -18.07
N PHE A 19 -6.09 -4.10 -16.94
CA PHE A 19 -4.79 -4.60 -16.49
C PHE A 19 -4.86 -6.01 -15.86
N CYS A 20 -6.06 -6.57 -15.70
CA CYS A 20 -6.29 -7.94 -15.21
C CYS A 20 -6.51 -8.98 -16.32
N ILE A 21 -6.17 -8.66 -17.58
CA ILE A 21 -6.20 -9.61 -18.70
C ILE A 21 -4.76 -9.88 -19.16
N ASN A 22 -4.37 -11.15 -19.09
CA ASN A 22 -3.04 -11.65 -19.40
C ASN A 22 -2.65 -11.34 -20.86
N SER A 23 -1.37 -11.03 -21.08
CA SER A 23 -0.78 -10.76 -22.40
C SER A 23 -0.69 -12.05 -23.22
N GLN A 24 -1.48 -12.15 -24.29
CA GLN A 24 -1.22 -13.03 -25.42
C GLN A 24 -1.32 -12.18 -26.70
N VAL A 25 -0.20 -12.07 -27.40
CA VAL A 25 -0.03 -11.32 -28.65
C VAL A 25 -0.76 -12.04 -29.77
N VAL A 26 -1.71 -11.37 -30.43
CA VAL A 26 -2.11 -11.68 -31.80
C VAL A 26 -2.15 -10.36 -32.57
N GLN A 27 -1.32 -10.26 -33.61
CA GLN A 27 -1.26 -9.14 -34.54
C GLN A 27 -2.60 -8.94 -35.24
N ALA A 28 -3.10 -7.70 -35.24
CA ALA A 28 -4.23 -7.28 -36.06
C ALA A 28 -3.68 -6.47 -37.25
N ASP A 29 -3.78 -7.04 -38.45
CA ASP A 29 -3.58 -6.34 -39.71
C ASP A 29 -4.81 -5.49 -40.07
N LYS A 30 -4.52 -4.33 -40.69
CA LYS A 30 -5.42 -3.26 -41.13
C LYS A 30 -6.44 -3.70 -42.19
N LEU A 31 -7.60 -3.03 -42.24
CA LEU A 31 -8.34 -2.60 -43.45
C LEU A 31 -9.58 -1.74 -43.06
N PRO A 32 -10.17 -0.90 -43.96
CA PRO A 32 -10.11 0.56 -43.83
C PRO A 32 -11.47 1.28 -43.71
N GLU A 33 -11.40 2.59 -43.42
CA GLU A 33 -12.50 3.55 -43.36
C GLU A 33 -13.37 3.61 -44.63
N LYS A 34 -14.69 3.74 -44.42
CA LYS A 34 -15.58 4.30 -45.44
C LYS A 34 -16.59 5.29 -44.83
N GLN A 35 -16.34 6.54 -45.17
CA GLN A 35 -17.20 7.73 -45.29
C GLN A 35 -18.70 7.57 -44.95
N VAL A 36 -19.14 8.40 -43.99
CA VAL A 36 -20.53 8.71 -43.65
C VAL A 36 -21.08 9.74 -44.64
N THR A 37 -22.26 9.46 -45.22
CA THR A 37 -23.15 10.51 -45.73
C THR A 37 -24.58 10.26 -45.24
N ASN A 38 -25.20 11.33 -44.74
CA ASN A 38 -26.56 11.37 -44.20
C ASN A 38 -27.60 11.50 -45.31
N SER A 39 -28.72 10.79 -45.19
CA SER A 39 -30.02 11.32 -45.65
C SER A 39 -31.19 10.67 -44.88
N ILE A 40 -32.10 11.53 -44.43
CA ILE A 40 -33.38 11.25 -43.79
C ILE A 40 -34.45 11.25 -44.89
N LEU A 41 -35.46 10.35 -44.83
CA LEU A 41 -36.90 10.66 -45.03
C LEU A 41 -37.82 9.39 -45.03
N THR A 42 -38.77 9.42 -44.09
CA THR A 42 -40.22 9.06 -44.13
C THR A 42 -40.77 7.66 -44.53
N LYS A 43 -41.67 7.18 -43.65
CA LYS A 43 -42.55 5.99 -43.71
C LYS A 43 -43.63 6.05 -44.80
N LYS A 44 -43.88 4.94 -45.52
CA LYS A 44 -45.12 4.11 -45.42
C LYS A 44 -45.09 2.88 -46.35
N ASP A 45 -45.34 1.73 -45.72
CA ASP A 45 -46.05 0.50 -46.14
C ASP A 45 -45.72 -0.20 -47.47
N VAL A 46 -45.10 -1.39 -47.40
CA VAL A 46 -45.64 -2.74 -47.78
C VAL A 46 -44.58 -3.82 -47.46
N ASN A 47 -44.94 -4.82 -46.66
CA ASN A 47 -44.22 -6.10 -46.38
C ASN A 47 -45.01 -7.23 -47.12
N PRO A 48 -44.50 -8.46 -47.44
CA PRO A 48 -43.42 -9.14 -46.72
C PRO A 48 -42.41 -9.99 -47.51
N LYS A 49 -41.16 -10.05 -47.01
CA LYS A 49 -40.40 -11.29 -46.77
C LYS A 49 -39.03 -11.04 -46.10
N SER A 50 -38.72 -11.97 -45.19
CA SER A 50 -37.45 -12.29 -44.49
C SER A 50 -36.89 -11.35 -43.40
N ASN A 51 -37.28 -11.71 -42.16
CA ASN A 51 -36.46 -11.93 -40.97
C ASN A 51 -35.57 -10.81 -40.42
N SER A 52 -36.19 -9.95 -39.60
CA SER A 52 -35.60 -9.50 -38.34
C SER A 52 -36.46 -10.03 -37.19
N THR A 53 -35.85 -10.73 -36.23
CA THR A 53 -36.53 -11.08 -34.97
C THR A 53 -35.96 -10.22 -33.85
N LEU A 54 -36.56 -9.05 -33.67
CA LEU A 54 -36.78 -8.49 -32.34
C LEU A 54 -38.08 -9.11 -31.82
N VAL A 55 -38.01 -9.78 -30.67
CA VAL A 55 -39.13 -10.12 -29.79
C VAL A 55 -38.66 -9.59 -28.43
N SER A 56 -39.10 -8.42 -27.99
CA SER A 56 -40.41 -8.05 -27.41
C SER A 56 -40.76 -8.82 -26.13
N ALA A 57 -41.19 -8.04 -25.15
CA ALA A 57 -41.26 -8.34 -23.72
C ALA A 57 -42.46 -9.21 -23.29
N ASP A 58 -42.80 -10.26 -24.03
CA ASP A 58 -43.93 -11.17 -23.70
C ASP A 58 -43.50 -12.65 -23.66
N TYR A 59 -42.35 -12.94 -23.04
CA TYR A 59 -41.89 -14.31 -22.78
C TYR A 59 -41.46 -14.52 -21.32
N LEU A 60 -42.16 -13.93 -20.35
CA LEU A 60 -42.05 -14.28 -18.93
C LEU A 60 -43.42 -14.20 -18.22
N SER A 61 -44.43 -14.87 -18.77
CA SER A 61 -45.63 -15.23 -18.01
C SER A 61 -46.01 -16.67 -18.33
N ASN A 62 -45.13 -17.59 -17.94
CA ASN A 62 -45.43 -18.99 -17.61
C ASN A 62 -44.09 -19.70 -17.34
N LYS A 63 -43.45 -19.37 -16.22
CA LYS A 63 -42.80 -20.42 -15.44
C LYS A 63 -43.71 -20.64 -14.25
N SER A 64 -44.54 -21.67 -14.39
CA SER A 64 -45.10 -22.40 -13.26
C SER A 64 -44.06 -22.49 -12.14
N ASN A 65 -44.54 -22.56 -10.90
CA ASN A 65 -43.77 -23.00 -9.73
C ASN A 65 -43.18 -24.40 -10.00
N SER A 66 -42.17 -24.49 -10.87
CA SER A 66 -41.26 -25.62 -10.94
C SER A 66 -40.37 -25.44 -9.73
N GLU A 67 -40.46 -26.38 -8.80
CA GLU A 67 -39.46 -26.63 -7.77
C GLU A 67 -38.08 -26.28 -8.34
N ILE A 68 -37.47 -25.20 -7.82
CA ILE A 68 -36.08 -24.91 -8.16
C ILE A 68 -35.34 -26.16 -7.71
N ASP A 69 -34.76 -26.87 -8.67
CA ASP A 69 -33.83 -27.96 -8.39
C ASP A 69 -32.67 -27.37 -7.60
N ASN A 70 -32.86 -27.33 -6.27
CA ASN A 70 -31.93 -26.86 -5.26
C ASN A 70 -30.78 -27.85 -5.06
N SER A 71 -30.62 -28.82 -5.98
CA SER A 71 -29.47 -29.72 -5.95
C SER A 71 -28.21 -28.92 -6.22
N ALA A 72 -27.22 -29.12 -5.35
CA ALA A 72 -25.94 -28.44 -5.50
C ALA A 72 -25.26 -28.91 -6.80
N ILE A 73 -24.81 -27.96 -7.62
CA ILE A 73 -23.97 -28.25 -8.78
C ILE A 73 -22.64 -28.75 -8.24
N LYS A 74 -22.32 -30.02 -8.51
CA LYS A 74 -20.99 -30.58 -8.25
C LYS A 74 -20.07 -30.29 -9.42
N SER A 75 -18.86 -29.82 -9.12
CA SER A 75 -17.84 -29.50 -10.12
C SER A 75 -16.46 -29.72 -9.52
N GLU A 76 -15.44 -29.32 -10.26
CA GLU A 76 -14.04 -29.41 -9.84
C GLU A 76 -13.33 -28.09 -10.05
N TRP A 77 -12.43 -27.77 -9.13
CA TRP A 77 -11.51 -26.64 -9.19
C TRP A 77 -10.12 -27.11 -8.76
N ASN A 78 -9.12 -27.03 -9.65
CA ASN A 78 -7.77 -27.56 -9.39
C ASN A 78 -7.74 -29.02 -8.89
N ASN A 79 -8.54 -29.90 -9.52
CA ASN A 79 -8.72 -31.31 -9.14
C ASN A 79 -9.30 -31.54 -7.74
N LEU A 80 -9.90 -30.51 -7.16
CA LEU A 80 -10.62 -30.59 -5.90
C LEU A 80 -12.13 -30.54 -6.18
N GLU A 81 -12.89 -31.44 -5.58
CA GLU A 81 -14.36 -31.36 -5.63
C GLU A 81 -14.82 -30.05 -5.00
N VAL A 82 -15.76 -29.39 -5.67
CA VAL A 82 -16.46 -28.21 -5.17
C VAL A 82 -17.94 -28.37 -5.41
N SER A 83 -18.75 -27.72 -4.58
CA SER A 83 -20.19 -27.64 -4.79
C SER A 83 -20.66 -26.20 -4.84
N TYR A 84 -21.61 -25.91 -5.72
CA TYR A 84 -22.21 -24.59 -5.87
C TYR A 84 -23.73 -24.70 -5.71
N ASN A 85 -24.28 -23.94 -4.77
CA ASN A 85 -25.73 -23.86 -4.56
C ASN A 85 -26.09 -22.48 -4.01
N ASN A 86 -27.17 -21.88 -4.52
CA ASN A 86 -27.70 -20.62 -4.01
C ASN A 86 -26.62 -19.54 -3.79
N HIS A 87 -25.79 -19.29 -4.81
CA HIS A 87 -24.72 -18.28 -4.80
C HIS A 87 -23.56 -18.58 -3.83
N VAL A 88 -23.52 -19.77 -3.22
CA VAL A 88 -22.46 -20.21 -2.32
C VAL A 88 -21.58 -21.26 -3.00
N LEU A 89 -20.29 -20.95 -3.15
CA LEU A 89 -19.28 -21.94 -3.54
C LEU A 89 -18.70 -22.58 -2.27
N THR A 90 -18.89 -23.88 -2.11
CA THR A 90 -18.24 -24.67 -1.06
C THR A 90 -17.00 -25.36 -1.62
N ILE A 91 -15.86 -25.09 -0.99
CA ILE A 91 -14.57 -25.72 -1.32
C ILE A 91 -14.23 -26.68 -0.19
N HIS A 92 -13.99 -27.94 -0.57
CA HIS A 92 -13.73 -29.02 0.37
C HIS A 92 -12.30 -29.03 0.89
N SER A 93 -12.03 -29.84 1.92
CA SER A 93 -10.67 -30.05 2.38
C SER A 93 -9.78 -30.62 1.28
N GLY A 94 -8.54 -30.17 1.18
CA GLY A 94 -7.62 -30.67 0.18
C GLY A 94 -6.29 -29.94 0.17
N THR A 95 -5.45 -30.30 -0.79
CA THR A 95 -4.19 -29.61 -1.07
C THR A 95 -4.14 -29.27 -2.54
N VAL A 96 -3.85 -28.02 -2.86
CA VAL A 96 -3.66 -27.54 -4.23
C VAL A 96 -2.31 -26.83 -4.33
N THR A 97 -1.63 -27.01 -5.46
CA THR A 97 -0.33 -26.39 -5.73
C THR A 97 -0.48 -25.40 -6.86
N ASN A 98 -0.08 -24.14 -6.65
CA ASN A 98 -0.23 -23.05 -7.62
C ASN A 98 -1.64 -22.99 -8.25
N PRO A 99 -2.73 -22.94 -7.45
CA PRO A 99 -4.08 -23.03 -7.97
C PRO A 99 -4.39 -21.91 -8.97
N LYS A 100 -5.18 -22.24 -9.99
CA LYS A 100 -5.83 -21.24 -10.83
C LYS A 100 -6.83 -20.42 -10.01
N ARG A 101 -6.94 -19.12 -10.30
CA ARG A 101 -8.02 -18.23 -9.83
C ARG A 101 -9.39 -18.89 -9.93
N ILE A 102 -10.25 -18.72 -8.92
CA ILE A 102 -11.62 -19.28 -8.94
C ILE A 102 -12.46 -18.72 -10.09
N ALA A 103 -12.49 -17.40 -10.26
CA ALA A 103 -13.27 -16.72 -11.30
C ALA A 103 -12.91 -17.24 -12.71
N GLY A 104 -13.90 -17.83 -13.39
CA GLY A 104 -13.80 -18.41 -14.72
C GLY A 104 -13.22 -19.83 -14.81
N ASN A 105 -12.84 -20.45 -13.68
CA ASN A 105 -12.17 -21.76 -13.67
C ASN A 105 -12.96 -22.87 -12.96
N ILE A 106 -14.28 -22.72 -12.81
CA ILE A 106 -15.17 -23.78 -12.31
C ILE A 106 -16.18 -24.11 -13.41
N LYS A 107 -16.19 -25.36 -13.87
CA LYS A 107 -17.09 -25.79 -14.93
C LYS A 107 -18.54 -25.74 -14.43
N SER A 108 -19.46 -25.35 -15.32
CA SER A 108 -20.90 -25.31 -15.05
C SER A 108 -21.34 -24.37 -13.92
N VAL A 109 -20.45 -23.50 -13.44
CA VAL A 109 -20.76 -22.47 -12.43
C VAL A 109 -20.45 -21.11 -13.05
N ASP A 110 -21.45 -20.24 -13.10
CA ASP A 110 -21.20 -18.82 -13.37
C ASP A 110 -20.54 -18.20 -12.12
N THR A 111 -19.21 -18.13 -12.13
CA THR A 111 -18.47 -17.64 -10.97
C THR A 111 -18.73 -16.15 -10.68
N SER A 112 -19.30 -15.40 -11.63
CA SER A 112 -19.69 -14.01 -11.39
C SER A 112 -20.87 -13.92 -10.41
N ASP A 113 -21.64 -14.99 -10.25
CA ASP A 113 -22.81 -15.09 -9.39
C ASP A 113 -22.47 -15.52 -7.94
N ILE A 114 -21.19 -15.82 -7.66
CA ILE A 114 -20.73 -16.19 -6.32
C ILE A 114 -20.82 -14.97 -5.39
N THR A 115 -21.62 -15.09 -4.33
CA THR A 115 -21.73 -14.07 -3.27
C THR A 115 -21.05 -14.50 -1.98
N LYS A 116 -20.80 -15.80 -1.82
CA LYS A 116 -20.15 -16.37 -0.64
C LYS A 116 -19.27 -17.56 -1.00
N ILE A 117 -18.10 -17.64 -0.38
CA ILE A 117 -17.28 -18.85 -0.38
C ILE A 117 -17.38 -19.49 1.01
N LYS A 118 -17.44 -20.81 1.07
CA LYS A 118 -17.37 -21.59 2.30
C LYS A 118 -16.24 -22.59 2.20
N LEU A 119 -15.30 -22.56 3.15
CA LEU A 119 -14.36 -23.66 3.35
C LEU A 119 -14.96 -24.61 4.38
N ASP A 120 -15.30 -25.84 3.99
CA ASP A 120 -15.87 -26.84 4.93
C ASP A 120 -14.83 -27.83 5.47
N GLY A 121 -13.57 -27.65 5.08
CA GLY A 121 -12.42 -28.31 5.68
C GLY A 121 -11.12 -27.60 5.32
N LYS A 122 -10.00 -28.12 5.86
CA LYS A 122 -8.67 -27.53 5.69
C LYS A 122 -8.26 -27.54 4.21
N LEU A 123 -8.02 -26.36 3.64
CA LEU A 123 -7.52 -26.17 2.28
C LEU A 123 -6.06 -25.70 2.34
N THR A 124 -5.13 -26.54 1.92
CA THR A 124 -3.70 -26.23 1.91
C THR A 124 -3.26 -25.72 0.54
N ILE A 125 -2.62 -24.55 0.51
CA ILE A 125 -2.04 -23.99 -0.71
C ILE A 125 -0.52 -24.14 -0.67
N ASN A 126 0.04 -24.82 -1.67
CA ASN A 126 1.47 -24.91 -1.86
C ASN A 126 1.92 -23.98 -3.00
N GLY A 127 2.98 -23.20 -2.78
CA GLY A 127 3.54 -22.31 -3.81
C GLY A 127 2.78 -20.99 -3.93
N SER A 128 2.43 -20.59 -5.14
CA SER A 128 1.74 -19.33 -5.40
C SER A 128 0.24 -19.43 -5.10
N ALA A 129 -0.32 -18.42 -4.43
CA ALA A 129 -1.75 -18.16 -4.28
C ALA A 129 -2.20 -16.98 -5.17
N LEU A 130 -1.46 -16.73 -6.26
CA LEU A 130 -1.73 -15.68 -7.24
C LEU A 130 -3.20 -15.72 -7.68
N GLU A 131 -3.87 -14.57 -7.53
CA GLU A 131 -5.25 -14.35 -7.98
C GLU A 131 -6.31 -15.29 -7.37
N LEU A 132 -6.02 -16.02 -6.29
CA LEU A 132 -6.90 -17.11 -5.79
C LEU A 132 -8.40 -16.77 -5.77
N PHE A 133 -8.76 -15.64 -5.16
CA PHE A 133 -10.13 -15.12 -5.05
C PHE A 133 -10.41 -13.91 -5.94
N SER A 134 -9.50 -13.59 -6.86
CA SER A 134 -9.57 -12.39 -7.69
C SER A 134 -10.80 -12.37 -8.61
N GLU A 135 -11.30 -11.17 -8.92
CA GLU A 135 -12.41 -10.87 -9.85
C GLU A 135 -13.75 -11.54 -9.49
N LEU A 136 -13.91 -11.98 -8.23
CA LEU A 136 -15.22 -12.38 -7.71
C LEU A 136 -16.02 -11.15 -7.31
N ASN A 137 -16.46 -10.39 -8.32
CA ASN A 137 -17.07 -9.06 -8.18
C ASN A 137 -18.28 -9.00 -7.25
N ASN A 138 -19.02 -10.11 -7.12
CA ASN A 138 -20.19 -10.22 -6.25
C ASN A 138 -19.91 -10.84 -4.87
N LEU A 139 -18.67 -11.26 -4.58
CA LEU A 139 -18.29 -11.87 -3.32
C LEU A 139 -18.45 -10.89 -2.17
N VAL A 140 -19.28 -11.25 -1.19
CA VAL A 140 -19.55 -10.46 0.02
C VAL A 140 -18.74 -10.98 1.21
N SER A 141 -18.55 -12.30 1.31
CA SER A 141 -17.90 -12.93 2.46
C SER A 141 -17.26 -14.28 2.15
N ILE A 142 -16.26 -14.66 2.95
CA ILE A 142 -15.66 -15.99 2.94
C ILE A 142 -15.84 -16.60 4.34
N GLU A 143 -16.67 -17.61 4.45
CA GLU A 143 -16.90 -18.38 5.67
C GLU A 143 -15.75 -19.36 5.91
N ASN A 144 -15.29 -19.44 7.16
CA ASN A 144 -14.22 -20.31 7.62
C ASN A 144 -12.88 -20.10 6.88
N LEU A 145 -12.55 -18.86 6.53
CA LEU A 145 -11.26 -18.53 5.90
C LEU A 145 -10.04 -18.95 6.75
N ASN A 146 -10.21 -19.16 8.06
CA ASN A 146 -9.20 -19.75 8.94
C ASN A 146 -8.81 -21.20 8.58
N GLN A 147 -9.57 -21.88 7.73
CA GLN A 147 -9.24 -23.21 7.20
C GLN A 147 -8.27 -23.16 6.01
N LEU A 148 -7.98 -21.97 5.48
CA LEU A 148 -6.98 -21.78 4.44
C LEU A 148 -5.57 -21.82 5.06
N ASP A 149 -4.83 -22.89 4.81
CA ASP A 149 -3.45 -23.02 5.25
C ASP A 149 -2.51 -22.40 4.21
N THR A 150 -1.94 -21.26 4.58
CA THR A 150 -1.01 -20.48 3.75
C THR A 150 0.46 -20.68 4.14
N THR A 151 0.79 -21.68 4.97
CA THR A 151 2.16 -21.88 5.50
C THR A 151 3.21 -22.03 4.40
N ASN A 152 2.83 -22.65 3.28
CA ASN A 152 3.69 -22.89 2.13
C ASN A 152 3.49 -21.88 0.99
N VAL A 153 2.74 -20.80 1.23
CA VAL A 153 2.48 -19.79 0.20
C VAL A 153 3.67 -18.85 0.05
N THR A 154 4.12 -18.67 -1.19
CA THR A 154 5.25 -17.80 -1.54
C THR A 154 4.83 -16.53 -2.27
N ASP A 155 3.64 -16.49 -2.86
CA ASP A 155 3.14 -15.36 -3.65
C ASP A 155 1.65 -15.16 -3.34
N MET A 156 1.28 -13.97 -2.88
CA MET A 156 -0.12 -13.58 -2.60
C MET A 156 -0.59 -12.45 -3.52
N SER A 157 0.06 -12.29 -4.67
CA SER A 157 -0.27 -11.22 -5.60
C SER A 157 -1.71 -11.36 -6.07
N TYR A 158 -2.44 -10.24 -6.12
CA TYR A 158 -3.83 -10.17 -6.60
C TYR A 158 -4.83 -11.08 -5.87
N MET A 159 -4.48 -11.67 -4.72
CA MET A 159 -5.26 -12.75 -4.10
C MET A 159 -6.75 -12.42 -3.90
N PHE A 160 -7.09 -11.17 -3.57
CA PHE A 160 -8.46 -10.66 -3.44
C PHE A 160 -8.78 -9.52 -4.40
N ALA A 161 -7.94 -9.28 -5.41
CA ALA A 161 -8.09 -8.14 -6.30
C ALA A 161 -9.47 -8.17 -7.00
N GLY A 162 -10.14 -7.03 -7.13
CA GLY A 162 -11.43 -6.95 -7.81
C GLY A 162 -12.60 -7.59 -7.05
N CYS A 163 -12.47 -7.93 -5.77
CA CYS A 163 -13.61 -8.34 -4.94
C CYS A 163 -14.47 -7.13 -4.55
N LEU A 164 -15.15 -6.52 -5.54
CA LEU A 164 -15.83 -5.21 -5.41
C LEU A 164 -16.82 -5.14 -4.24
N LYS A 165 -17.53 -6.24 -3.95
CA LYS A 165 -18.55 -6.31 -2.88
C LYS A 165 -18.05 -6.85 -1.54
N LEU A 166 -16.77 -7.21 -1.41
CA LEU A 166 -16.22 -7.79 -0.20
C LEU A 166 -16.18 -6.74 0.91
N GLN A 167 -16.96 -6.93 1.97
CA GLN A 167 -17.11 -5.91 3.03
C GLN A 167 -16.11 -6.08 4.16
N ASN A 168 -15.84 -7.33 4.54
CA ASN A 168 -14.97 -7.70 5.65
C ASN A 168 -14.22 -8.98 5.30
N ILE A 169 -12.97 -9.06 5.73
CA ILE A 169 -12.16 -10.27 5.58
C ILE A 169 -11.31 -10.50 6.83
N ASN A 170 -11.33 -11.73 7.34
CA ASN A 170 -10.52 -12.13 8.48
C ASN A 170 -9.27 -12.90 8.01
N VAL A 171 -8.15 -12.20 7.89
CA VAL A 171 -6.85 -12.76 7.50
C VAL A 171 -5.94 -13.07 8.70
N ALA A 172 -6.46 -13.07 9.93
CA ALA A 172 -5.64 -13.22 11.14
C ALA A 172 -4.88 -14.55 11.24
N ARG A 173 -5.31 -15.59 10.50
CA ARG A 173 -4.67 -16.91 10.47
C ARG A 173 -3.71 -17.12 9.30
N PHE A 174 -3.52 -16.11 8.44
CA PHE A 174 -2.57 -16.23 7.34
C PHE A 174 -1.15 -16.24 7.89
N ASN A 175 -0.40 -17.26 7.50
CA ASN A 175 1.04 -17.28 7.64
C ASN A 175 1.66 -16.66 6.39
N THR A 176 2.38 -15.54 6.56
CA THR A 176 3.05 -14.82 5.46
C THR A 176 4.57 -14.89 5.52
N THR A 177 5.17 -15.70 6.41
CA THR A 177 6.63 -15.72 6.64
C THR A 177 7.45 -16.21 5.45
N ASN A 178 6.80 -16.82 4.45
CA ASN A 178 7.41 -17.30 3.21
C ASN A 178 7.03 -16.48 1.98
N VAL A 179 6.14 -15.49 2.13
CA VAL A 179 5.63 -14.68 1.02
C VAL A 179 6.69 -13.69 0.56
N THR A 180 6.95 -13.64 -0.75
CA THR A 180 7.93 -12.76 -1.39
C THR A 180 7.30 -11.61 -2.18
N THR A 181 6.00 -11.69 -2.48
CA THR A 181 5.24 -10.62 -3.15
C THR A 181 3.80 -10.54 -2.63
N MET A 182 3.33 -9.31 -2.43
CA MET A 182 1.95 -8.98 -2.05
C MET A 182 1.33 -7.97 -3.01
N ARG A 183 1.84 -7.92 -4.25
CA ARG A 183 1.41 -7.00 -5.30
C ARG A 183 -0.11 -7.06 -5.47
N ALA A 184 -0.79 -5.93 -5.37
CA ALA A 184 -2.24 -5.81 -5.58
C ALA A 184 -3.13 -6.76 -4.75
N MET A 185 -2.65 -7.31 -3.63
CA MET A 185 -3.37 -8.34 -2.86
C MET A 185 -4.81 -7.96 -2.51
N PHE A 186 -5.06 -6.69 -2.20
CA PHE A 186 -6.37 -6.12 -1.87
C PHE A 186 -6.69 -4.91 -2.75
N ALA A 187 -6.26 -4.92 -4.02
CA ALA A 187 -6.62 -3.87 -4.97
C ALA A 187 -8.12 -3.97 -5.34
N THR A 188 -8.74 -2.83 -5.63
CA THR A 188 -10.12 -2.73 -6.12
C THR A 188 -11.15 -3.49 -5.26
N CYS A 189 -10.94 -3.54 -3.94
CA CYS A 189 -11.93 -4.03 -2.98
C CYS A 189 -12.80 -2.84 -2.52
N ASP A 190 -13.61 -2.29 -3.42
CA ASP A 190 -14.30 -1.00 -3.23
C ASP A 190 -15.19 -0.91 -1.98
N ASN A 191 -15.72 -2.04 -1.48
CA ASN A 191 -16.54 -2.10 -0.26
C ASN A 191 -15.79 -2.55 1.01
N LEU A 192 -14.50 -2.86 0.92
CA LEU A 192 -13.72 -3.25 2.09
C LEU A 192 -13.44 -2.00 2.94
N THR A 193 -13.92 -1.99 4.19
CA THR A 193 -13.84 -0.79 5.04
C THR A 193 -12.67 -0.80 6.02
N ASN A 194 -12.31 -1.98 6.51
CA ASN A 194 -11.27 -2.19 7.51
C ASN A 194 -10.44 -3.42 7.15
N LEU A 195 -9.14 -3.36 7.41
CA LEU A 195 -8.24 -4.48 7.19
C LEU A 195 -7.22 -4.60 8.33
N ASP A 196 -7.22 -5.76 8.97
CA ASP A 196 -6.28 -6.08 10.05
C ASP A 196 -5.16 -6.99 9.54
N LEU A 197 -3.95 -6.44 9.46
CA LEU A 197 -2.71 -7.11 9.07
C LEU A 197 -1.77 -7.30 10.27
N SER A 198 -2.28 -7.30 11.50
CA SER A 198 -1.50 -7.44 12.74
C SER A 198 -0.69 -8.75 12.83
N ASN A 199 -1.06 -9.77 12.06
CA ASN A 199 -0.34 -11.05 12.00
C ASN A 199 0.64 -11.17 10.80
N PHE A 200 0.70 -10.17 9.92
CA PHE A 200 1.54 -10.24 8.73
C PHE A 200 3.01 -10.00 9.07
N ASP A 201 3.84 -10.96 8.66
CA ASP A 201 5.29 -10.82 8.53
C ASP A 201 5.61 -10.62 7.05
N SER A 202 6.15 -9.45 6.71
CA SER A 202 6.53 -9.10 5.33
C SER A 202 8.04 -9.06 5.12
N SER A 203 8.83 -9.67 6.01
CA SER A 203 10.30 -9.60 6.01
C SER A 203 10.97 -10.13 4.73
N LYS A 204 10.26 -10.95 3.94
CA LYS A 204 10.71 -11.49 2.64
C LYS A 204 10.05 -10.83 1.43
N VAL A 205 9.11 -9.90 1.63
CA VAL A 205 8.35 -9.27 0.55
C VAL A 205 9.18 -8.19 -0.14
N VAL A 206 9.35 -8.32 -1.46
CA VAL A 206 10.12 -7.36 -2.28
C VAL A 206 9.25 -6.39 -3.10
N ASP A 207 8.00 -6.78 -3.42
CA ASP A 207 7.04 -5.97 -4.17
C ASP A 207 5.71 -5.86 -3.41
N MET A 208 5.30 -4.61 -3.12
CA MET A 208 4.02 -4.22 -2.51
C MET A 208 3.25 -3.23 -3.38
N SER A 209 3.61 -3.12 -4.66
CA SER A 209 2.93 -2.22 -5.58
C SER A 209 1.44 -2.55 -5.68
N TYR A 210 0.62 -1.51 -5.76
CA TYR A 210 -0.84 -1.60 -5.85
C TYR A 210 -1.56 -2.31 -4.69
N MET A 211 -0.89 -2.68 -3.58
CA MET A 211 -1.43 -3.61 -2.58
C MET A 211 -2.87 -3.28 -2.10
N PHE A 212 -3.21 -1.99 -1.98
CA PHE A 212 -4.55 -1.52 -1.61
C PHE A 212 -5.19 -0.60 -2.67
N ALA A 213 -4.61 -0.52 -3.86
CA ALA A 213 -4.98 0.46 -4.89
C ALA A 213 -6.48 0.39 -5.22
N SER A 214 -7.13 1.55 -5.26
CA SER A 214 -8.54 1.75 -5.59
C SER A 214 -9.52 1.05 -4.64
N SER A 215 -9.11 0.62 -3.44
CA SER A 215 -10.05 0.15 -2.41
C SER A 215 -10.70 1.35 -1.72
N ARG A 216 -11.65 1.99 -2.41
CA ARG A 216 -12.14 3.35 -2.11
C ARG A 216 -12.81 3.52 -0.75
N GLN A 217 -13.42 2.49 -0.18
CA GLN A 217 -14.02 2.54 1.15
C GLN A 217 -13.06 2.14 2.28
N LEU A 218 -11.84 1.70 1.97
CA LEU A 218 -10.86 1.31 2.97
C LEU A 218 -10.48 2.53 3.80
N ALA A 219 -10.89 2.54 5.06
CA ALA A 219 -10.72 3.65 5.98
C ALA A 219 -9.62 3.38 7.01
N ASN A 220 -9.45 2.11 7.41
CA ASN A 220 -8.48 1.72 8.43
C ASN A 220 -7.68 0.48 8.00
N ILE A 221 -6.36 0.57 8.18
CA ILE A 221 -5.43 -0.54 8.01
C ILE A 221 -4.61 -0.65 9.29
N THR A 222 -4.61 -1.83 9.91
CA THR A 222 -3.76 -2.10 11.08
C THR A 222 -2.55 -2.90 10.62
N PHE A 223 -1.34 -2.41 10.86
CA PHE A 223 -0.10 -3.11 10.54
C PHE A 223 0.49 -3.81 11.77
N SER A 224 1.16 -4.94 11.55
CA SER A 224 1.97 -5.61 12.57
C SER A 224 3.27 -4.86 12.85
N SER A 225 3.87 -5.10 14.02
CA SER A 225 5.30 -4.78 14.25
C SER A 225 6.24 -5.61 13.36
N LYS A 226 5.76 -6.74 12.83
CA LYS A 226 6.46 -7.59 11.85
C LYS A 226 6.24 -7.16 10.39
N PHE A 227 5.45 -6.11 10.15
CA PHE A 227 5.26 -5.53 8.82
C PHE A 227 6.53 -4.76 8.41
N ASN A 228 7.52 -5.52 7.96
CA ASN A 228 8.86 -5.06 7.64
C ASN A 228 9.00 -4.79 6.14
N THR A 229 9.25 -3.53 5.78
CA THR A 229 9.44 -3.12 4.38
C THR A 229 10.90 -2.91 3.98
N SER A 230 11.86 -3.29 4.83
CA SER A 230 13.30 -2.96 4.66
C SER A 230 13.97 -3.52 3.40
N ILE A 231 13.33 -4.50 2.74
CA ILE A 231 13.82 -5.07 1.48
C ILE A 231 12.92 -4.76 0.27
N VAL A 232 11.81 -4.05 0.48
CA VAL A 232 10.88 -3.68 -0.58
C VAL A 232 11.55 -2.71 -1.55
N THR A 233 11.42 -2.97 -2.85
CA THR A 233 11.98 -2.12 -3.91
C THR A 233 10.89 -1.35 -4.67
N ASN A 234 9.64 -1.80 -4.62
CA ASN A 234 8.52 -1.18 -5.32
C ASN A 234 7.30 -0.98 -4.40
N MET A 235 6.88 0.28 -4.23
CA MET A 235 5.68 0.70 -3.50
C MET A 235 4.76 1.55 -4.38
N SER A 236 4.94 1.52 -5.70
CA SER A 236 4.12 2.31 -6.62
C SER A 236 2.64 1.97 -6.47
N ASN A 237 1.81 3.01 -6.44
CA ASN A 237 0.35 2.95 -6.33
C ASN A 237 -0.18 2.20 -5.10
N MET A 238 0.62 1.96 -4.05
CA MET A 238 0.23 1.10 -2.92
C MET A 238 -1.10 1.51 -2.28
N PHE A 239 -1.37 2.81 -2.15
CA PHE A 239 -2.61 3.39 -1.64
C PHE A 239 -3.33 4.28 -2.67
N TYR A 240 -3.02 4.14 -3.96
CA TYR A 240 -3.64 4.93 -5.02
C TYR A 240 -5.18 4.88 -4.94
N ASP A 241 -5.88 6.01 -5.07
CA ASP A 241 -7.36 6.12 -5.08
C ASP A 241 -8.04 5.49 -3.84
N CYS A 242 -7.36 5.43 -2.70
CA CYS A 242 -7.96 5.02 -1.42
C CYS A 242 -8.73 6.19 -0.79
N GLN A 243 -9.87 6.53 -1.38
CA GLN A 243 -10.59 7.78 -1.08
C GLN A 243 -11.09 7.91 0.37
N SER A 244 -11.24 6.81 1.11
CA SER A 244 -11.73 6.84 2.49
C SER A 244 -10.63 6.88 3.56
N LEU A 245 -9.36 6.68 3.20
CA LEU A 245 -8.25 6.78 4.15
C LEU A 245 -8.11 8.22 4.66
N SER A 246 -8.27 8.42 5.96
CA SER A 246 -8.08 9.73 6.61
C SER A 246 -6.69 9.94 7.20
N GLY A 247 -5.97 8.84 7.45
CA GLY A 247 -4.61 8.79 7.99
C GLY A 247 -4.02 7.39 7.88
N LEU A 248 -2.70 7.28 8.04
CA LEU A 248 -1.96 6.02 8.00
C LEU A 248 -0.87 6.04 9.08
N ASP A 249 -0.72 4.93 9.79
CA ASP A 249 0.46 4.70 10.62
C ASP A 249 1.59 4.13 9.75
N LEU A 250 2.60 4.96 9.51
CA LEU A 250 3.77 4.63 8.69
C LEU A 250 5.06 4.56 9.50
N ALA A 251 4.98 4.53 10.84
CA ALA A 251 6.16 4.62 11.70
C ALA A 251 7.19 3.49 11.44
N ASN A 252 6.70 2.28 11.12
CA ASN A 252 7.53 1.10 10.88
C ASN A 252 7.97 0.93 9.41
N PHE A 253 7.55 1.82 8.50
CA PHE A 253 7.94 1.74 7.10
C PHE A 253 9.41 2.14 6.93
N LYS A 254 10.21 1.19 6.46
CA LYS A 254 11.62 1.35 6.09
C LYS A 254 11.71 1.41 4.56
N THR A 255 12.08 2.56 4.00
CA THR A 255 12.04 2.78 2.55
C THR A 255 13.41 2.92 1.88
N SER A 256 14.51 2.69 2.60
CA SER A 256 15.88 2.93 2.10
C SER A 256 16.29 2.08 0.89
N LYS A 257 15.53 1.03 0.54
CA LYS A 257 15.71 0.21 -0.67
C LYS A 257 14.64 0.43 -1.76
N VAL A 258 13.63 1.26 -1.48
CA VAL A 258 12.54 1.53 -2.43
C VAL A 258 13.08 2.38 -3.58
N ALA A 259 12.83 1.94 -4.80
CA ALA A 259 13.25 2.61 -6.03
C ALA A 259 12.07 3.32 -6.73
N ASN A 260 10.84 2.82 -6.55
CA ASN A 260 9.64 3.36 -7.18
C ASN A 260 8.52 3.62 -6.15
N MET A 261 8.08 4.88 -6.05
CA MET A 261 6.98 5.38 -5.22
C MET A 261 5.92 6.13 -6.06
N GLN A 262 5.87 5.88 -7.37
CA GLN A 262 4.90 6.52 -8.26
C GLN A 262 3.49 6.39 -7.71
N ALA A 263 2.79 7.52 -7.59
CA ALA A 263 1.39 7.64 -7.19
C ALA A 263 1.02 6.86 -5.91
N MET A 264 1.99 6.67 -4.99
CA MET A 264 1.82 5.86 -3.79
C MET A 264 0.60 6.27 -2.95
N PHE A 265 0.31 7.57 -2.86
CA PHE A 265 -0.82 8.13 -2.11
C PHE A 265 -1.83 8.87 -2.98
N ALA A 266 -1.64 8.93 -4.30
CA ALA A 266 -2.44 9.79 -5.17
C ALA A 266 -3.94 9.52 -5.05
N TYR A 267 -4.75 10.59 -5.05
CA TYR A 267 -6.21 10.58 -4.97
C TYR A 267 -6.78 9.98 -3.68
N CYS A 268 -6.01 9.98 -2.57
CA CYS A 268 -6.49 9.69 -1.23
C CYS A 268 -7.28 10.89 -0.69
N SER A 269 -8.47 11.13 -1.23
CA SER A 269 -9.17 12.40 -1.06
C SER A 269 -9.55 12.76 0.39
N LYS A 270 -9.65 11.82 1.33
CA LYS A 270 -9.90 12.11 2.76
C LYS A 270 -8.65 12.26 3.62
N LEU A 271 -7.47 12.03 3.05
CA LEU A 271 -6.21 12.06 3.79
C LEU A 271 -5.92 13.50 4.23
N THR A 272 -5.79 13.73 5.53
CA THR A 272 -5.59 15.09 6.08
C THR A 272 -4.17 15.36 6.54
N ASN A 273 -3.43 14.30 6.88
CA ASN A 273 -2.06 14.35 7.34
C ASN A 273 -1.32 13.07 6.94
N LEU A 274 -0.03 13.20 6.69
CA LEU A 274 0.88 12.09 6.45
C LEU A 274 2.16 12.30 7.25
N ASN A 275 2.48 11.36 8.15
CA ASN A 275 3.78 11.35 8.79
C ASN A 275 4.77 10.53 7.94
N LEU A 276 5.70 11.23 7.28
CA LEU A 276 6.72 10.64 6.42
C LEU A 276 8.11 10.67 7.08
N SER A 277 8.20 10.86 8.40
CA SER A 277 9.49 11.06 9.09
C SER A 277 10.45 9.87 9.00
N SER A 278 9.92 8.66 8.77
CA SER A 278 10.64 7.40 8.61
C SER A 278 11.13 7.15 7.17
N PHE A 279 10.67 7.94 6.19
CA PHE A 279 10.97 7.71 4.79
C PHE A 279 12.40 8.17 4.46
N ASP A 280 13.20 7.22 3.97
CA ASP A 280 14.44 7.46 3.26
C ASP A 280 14.18 7.29 1.76
N THR A 281 14.31 8.37 0.99
CA THR A 281 14.06 8.37 -0.46
C THR A 281 15.33 8.46 -1.29
N SER A 282 16.51 8.24 -0.69
CA SER A 282 17.82 8.39 -1.36
C SER A 282 18.02 7.50 -2.59
N ARG A 283 17.24 6.41 -2.71
CA ARG A 283 17.29 5.47 -3.85
C ARG A 283 16.10 5.58 -4.82
N VAL A 284 15.14 6.46 -4.54
CA VAL A 284 13.91 6.56 -5.33
C VAL A 284 14.22 7.34 -6.61
N TYR A 285 13.97 6.73 -7.77
CA TYR A 285 14.09 7.40 -9.07
C TYR A 285 12.74 7.86 -9.63
N ASN A 286 11.63 7.34 -9.10
CA ASN A 286 10.27 7.68 -9.57
C ASN A 286 9.33 7.98 -8.39
N MET A 287 8.90 9.24 -8.30
CA MET A 287 7.89 9.77 -7.39
C MET A 287 6.75 10.45 -8.16
N GLN A 288 6.60 10.14 -9.46
CA GLN A 288 5.59 10.75 -10.31
C GLN A 288 4.23 10.61 -9.64
N LYS A 289 3.48 11.72 -9.56
CA LYS A 289 2.15 11.79 -8.99
C LYS A 289 1.98 11.34 -7.53
N MET A 290 3.06 11.22 -6.73
CA MET A 290 3.03 10.58 -5.41
C MET A 290 1.86 11.02 -4.51
N PHE A 291 1.52 12.32 -4.51
CA PHE A 291 0.43 12.91 -3.71
C PHE A 291 -0.67 13.55 -4.58
N THR A 292 -0.69 13.33 -5.90
CA THR A 292 -1.59 14.05 -6.79
C THR A 292 -3.04 13.91 -6.36
N GLY A 293 -3.77 15.02 -6.25
CA GLY A 293 -5.20 15.00 -5.98
C GLY A 293 -5.58 14.65 -4.53
N ASP A 294 -4.63 14.65 -3.59
CA ASP A 294 -4.88 14.55 -2.14
C ASP A 294 -5.45 15.86 -1.59
N LYS A 295 -6.65 16.21 -2.07
CA LYS A 295 -7.25 17.55 -1.94
C LYS A 295 -7.46 18.03 -0.51
N ASN A 296 -7.50 17.13 0.48
CA ASN A 296 -7.69 17.45 1.90
C ASN A 296 -6.40 17.40 2.73
N LEU A 297 -5.24 17.11 2.11
CA LEU A 297 -3.96 17.09 2.80
C LEU A 297 -3.58 18.51 3.22
N LYS A 298 -3.42 18.74 4.52
CA LYS A 298 -3.19 20.09 5.07
C LYS A 298 -1.71 20.41 5.25
N ASN A 299 -0.93 19.41 5.65
CA ASN A 299 0.50 19.57 5.93
C ASN A 299 1.27 18.47 5.22
N LEU A 300 2.36 18.84 4.57
CA LEU A 300 3.25 17.90 3.93
C LEU A 300 4.70 18.25 4.28
N ASP A 301 5.36 17.36 5.01
CA ASP A 301 6.79 17.43 5.29
C ASP A 301 7.54 16.46 4.38
N ILE A 302 8.21 17.02 3.37
CA ILE A 302 9.13 16.29 2.48
C ILE A 302 10.57 16.78 2.66
N SER A 303 10.90 17.39 3.80
CA SER A 303 12.25 17.94 4.03
C SER A 303 13.36 16.90 4.10
N LYS A 304 13.01 15.64 4.36
CA LYS A 304 13.95 14.51 4.30
C LYS A 304 14.06 13.88 2.92
N PHE A 305 13.25 14.31 1.96
CA PHE A 305 13.26 13.69 0.63
C PHE A 305 14.49 14.15 -0.14
N THR A 306 15.24 13.17 -0.64
CA THR A 306 16.27 13.37 -1.65
C THR A 306 15.60 13.42 -3.02
N ILE A 307 15.55 14.60 -3.63
CA ILE A 307 15.00 14.81 -4.97
C ILE A 307 16.06 15.55 -5.80
N SER A 308 16.76 14.83 -6.66
CA SER A 308 17.74 15.39 -7.59
C SER A 308 17.17 15.51 -9.00
N ASN A 309 17.90 16.15 -9.93
CA ASN A 309 17.45 16.35 -11.31
C ASN A 309 17.09 15.06 -12.08
N GLY A 310 17.63 13.90 -11.67
CA GLY A 310 17.35 12.61 -12.30
C GLY A 310 16.10 11.89 -11.77
N VAL A 311 15.48 12.41 -10.72
CA VAL A 311 14.27 11.82 -10.13
C VAL A 311 13.05 12.29 -10.91
N ASN A 312 12.21 11.35 -11.36
CA ASN A 312 10.93 11.67 -11.99
C ASN A 312 9.91 12.10 -10.93
N THR A 313 9.58 13.38 -10.90
CA THR A 313 8.62 13.99 -9.96
C THR A 313 7.39 14.58 -10.64
N GLY A 314 7.13 14.23 -11.91
CA GLY A 314 6.02 14.79 -12.67
C GLY A 314 4.70 14.76 -11.89
N ASP A 315 4.07 15.93 -11.73
CA ASP A 315 2.80 16.15 -11.02
C ASP A 315 2.75 15.69 -9.55
N MET A 316 3.89 15.37 -8.93
CA MET A 316 4.00 14.87 -7.55
C MET A 316 3.18 15.67 -6.51
N LEU A 317 3.10 17.00 -6.67
CA LEU A 317 2.44 17.96 -5.79
C LEU A 317 1.20 18.63 -6.44
N SER A 318 0.67 18.04 -7.51
CA SER A 318 -0.48 18.57 -8.23
C SER A 318 -1.79 18.35 -7.47
N ASP A 319 -2.70 19.32 -7.55
CA ASP A 319 -4.07 19.29 -7.03
C ASP A 319 -4.21 19.10 -5.51
N LEU A 320 -3.22 19.55 -4.73
CA LEU A 320 -3.22 19.61 -3.26
C LEU A 320 -4.01 20.82 -2.69
N ALA A 321 -5.30 20.90 -3.00
CA ALA A 321 -6.11 22.12 -2.83
C ALA A 321 -6.16 22.70 -1.39
N SER A 322 -6.03 21.87 -0.36
CA SER A 322 -6.08 22.29 1.05
C SER A 322 -4.73 22.40 1.73
N LEU A 323 -3.62 22.35 0.97
CA LEU A 323 -2.28 22.37 1.53
C LEU A 323 -1.96 23.74 2.15
N ASN A 324 -1.79 23.75 3.49
CA ASN A 324 -1.48 24.94 4.28
C ASN A 324 0.01 25.08 4.53
N THR A 325 0.72 23.96 4.72
CA THR A 325 2.17 23.99 4.94
C THR A 325 2.88 22.95 4.09
N LEU A 326 3.93 23.40 3.41
CA LEU A 326 4.86 22.54 2.69
C LEU A 326 6.26 22.75 3.29
N LYS A 327 6.83 21.69 3.87
CA LYS A 327 8.18 21.76 4.44
C LYS A 327 9.17 21.08 3.50
N LEU A 328 10.17 21.84 3.09
CA LEU A 328 11.16 21.45 2.09
C LEU A 328 12.56 21.39 2.71
N GLY A 329 13.42 20.57 2.13
CA GLY A 329 14.77 20.29 2.63
C GLY A 329 15.87 20.71 1.67
N SER A 330 17.11 20.64 2.14
CA SER A 330 18.28 21.08 1.36
C SER A 330 18.65 20.12 0.22
N ASN A 331 18.17 18.87 0.28
CA ASN A 331 18.41 17.85 -0.74
C ASN A 331 17.22 17.69 -1.71
N THR A 332 16.33 18.67 -1.75
CA THR A 332 15.06 18.60 -2.48
C THR A 332 15.07 19.60 -3.63
N ILE A 333 14.88 19.13 -4.87
CA ILE A 333 14.57 19.97 -6.03
C ILE A 333 13.10 19.74 -6.39
N ILE A 334 12.29 20.79 -6.37
CA ILE A 334 10.84 20.67 -6.65
C ILE A 334 10.45 21.12 -8.06
N LYS A 335 11.44 21.30 -8.94
CA LYS A 335 11.20 21.53 -10.37
C LYS A 335 10.33 20.40 -10.94
N ASN A 336 9.33 20.72 -11.75
CA ASN A 336 8.40 19.78 -12.40
C ASN A 336 7.50 18.96 -11.43
N THR A 337 7.40 19.34 -10.16
CA THR A 337 6.49 18.67 -9.21
C THR A 337 5.02 18.99 -9.45
N GLY A 338 4.69 19.98 -10.28
CA GLY A 338 3.31 20.35 -10.58
C GLY A 338 2.57 21.02 -9.42
N LEU A 339 3.27 21.62 -8.45
CA LEU A 339 2.68 22.43 -7.38
C LEU A 339 1.82 23.57 -7.95
N ASN A 340 0.52 23.32 -8.09
CA ASN A 340 -0.46 24.22 -8.72
C ASN A 340 -1.52 24.74 -7.72
N THR A 341 -1.35 24.39 -6.45
CA THR A 341 -2.22 24.74 -5.31
C THR A 341 -1.41 25.49 -4.24
N PRO A 342 -2.07 26.13 -3.27
CA PRO A 342 -2.54 27.52 -3.29
C PRO A 342 -1.50 28.56 -3.74
N VAL A 343 -1.99 29.60 -4.42
CA VAL A 343 -1.25 30.50 -5.33
C VAL A 343 -0.14 31.38 -4.74
N THR A 344 0.02 31.48 -3.43
CA THR A 344 1.12 32.24 -2.81
C THR A 344 1.59 31.58 -1.52
N TRP A 345 2.90 31.49 -1.36
CA TRP A 345 3.63 30.90 -0.25
C TRP A 345 4.42 31.97 0.49
N LEU A 346 4.38 31.94 1.82
CA LEU A 346 5.19 32.79 2.70
C LEU A 346 6.36 31.97 3.27
N TYR A 347 7.56 32.52 3.19
CA TYR A 347 8.75 32.00 3.85
C TYR A 347 9.60 33.15 4.36
N ASN A 348 9.83 33.21 5.68
CA ASN A 348 10.59 34.28 6.35
C ASN A 348 10.17 35.71 5.94
N GLY A 349 8.87 35.93 5.72
CA GLY A 349 8.33 37.23 5.29
C GLY A 349 8.34 37.46 3.77
N GLU A 350 9.07 36.66 3.00
CA GLU A 350 9.08 36.70 1.53
C GLU A 350 7.91 35.92 0.94
N LYS A 351 7.31 36.44 -0.14
CA LYS A 351 6.20 35.81 -0.84
C LYS A 351 6.69 35.17 -2.15
N PHE A 352 6.20 33.98 -2.45
CA PHE A 352 6.46 33.24 -3.68
C PHE A 352 5.15 32.75 -4.27
N SER A 353 4.88 32.99 -5.55
CA SER A 353 3.87 32.21 -6.25
C SER A 353 4.32 30.74 -6.35
N SER A 354 3.38 29.81 -6.53
CA SER A 354 3.75 28.39 -6.71
C SER A 354 4.68 28.20 -7.92
N ALA A 355 4.48 28.97 -9.00
CA ALA A 355 5.33 28.95 -10.18
C ALA A 355 6.76 29.43 -9.87
N GLU A 356 6.92 30.52 -9.12
CA GLU A 356 8.24 31.01 -8.68
C GLU A 356 8.91 30.00 -7.76
N LEU A 357 8.18 29.44 -6.79
CA LEU A 357 8.71 28.46 -5.86
C LEU A 357 9.23 27.21 -6.58
N ILE A 358 8.47 26.66 -7.54
CA ILE A 358 8.90 25.53 -8.37
C ILE A 358 10.14 25.88 -9.21
N ALA A 359 10.18 27.08 -9.78
CA ALA A 359 11.25 27.48 -10.68
C ALA A 359 12.57 27.76 -9.95
N GLN A 360 12.51 28.24 -8.71
CA GLN A 360 13.66 28.75 -7.96
C GLN A 360 14.16 27.81 -6.86
N TYR A 361 13.32 26.90 -6.35
CA TYR A 361 13.72 26.06 -5.22
C TYR A 361 14.62 24.90 -5.67
N ASP A 362 15.88 25.02 -5.31
CA ASP A 362 16.96 24.06 -5.56
C ASP A 362 17.54 23.43 -4.27
N GLY A 363 16.89 23.67 -3.13
CA GLY A 363 17.35 23.28 -1.80
C GLY A 363 18.07 24.38 -1.01
N SER A 364 18.29 25.57 -1.59
CA SER A 364 19.00 26.67 -0.91
C SER A 364 18.26 27.32 0.26
N LYS A 365 16.92 27.22 0.32
CA LYS A 365 16.07 27.82 1.37
C LYS A 365 15.23 26.76 2.11
N PRO A 366 15.85 25.78 2.80
CA PRO A 366 15.09 24.74 3.48
C PRO A 366 14.25 25.32 4.61
N GLY A 367 13.05 24.78 4.81
CA GLY A 367 12.14 25.23 5.86
C GLY A 367 10.67 25.05 5.49
N THR A 368 9.81 25.67 6.29
CA THR A 368 8.35 25.58 6.14
C THR A 368 7.83 26.76 5.35
N TYR A 369 7.19 26.48 4.23
CA TYR A 369 6.43 27.42 3.42
C TYR A 369 4.97 27.34 3.83
N THR A 370 4.37 28.48 4.16
CA THR A 370 2.96 28.56 4.58
C THR A 370 2.12 29.19 3.48
N ALA A 371 1.02 28.54 3.11
CA ALA A 371 0.10 29.05 2.11
C ALA A 371 -0.64 30.29 2.63
N ILE A 372 -0.80 31.29 1.77
CA ILE A 372 -1.59 32.49 2.02
C ILE A 372 -2.82 32.41 1.10
N SER A 373 -4.00 32.15 1.67
CA SER A 373 -5.21 32.09 0.86
C SER A 373 -5.58 33.49 0.37
N THR A 374 -5.68 33.68 -0.95
CA THR A 374 -6.15 34.94 -1.56
C THR A 374 -7.68 35.11 -1.50
N THR A 375 -8.37 34.36 -0.62
CA THR A 375 -9.82 34.48 -0.45
C THR A 375 -10.21 35.63 0.48
N ASN A 376 -10.18 36.84 -0.12
CA ASN A 376 -10.83 38.12 0.20
C ASN A 376 -9.82 39.27 0.33
N PRO A 377 -9.76 40.22 -0.63
CA PRO A 377 -9.40 41.57 -0.24
C PRO A 377 -10.49 42.00 0.76
N GLY A 378 -10.09 42.35 1.98
CA GLY A 378 -11.01 42.97 2.94
C GLY A 378 -11.77 44.12 2.27
N PRO A 379 -12.97 44.47 2.76
CA PRO A 379 -13.75 45.54 2.15
C PRO A 379 -12.85 46.77 1.99
N LYS A 380 -12.72 47.24 0.75
CA LYS A 380 -12.03 48.49 0.42
C LYS A 380 -12.51 49.55 1.42
N PRO A 381 -11.62 50.37 2.04
CA PRO A 381 -12.06 51.41 2.94
C PRO A 381 -13.02 52.33 2.16
N VAL A 382 -14.29 52.30 2.54
CA VAL A 382 -15.32 53.18 1.99
C VAL A 382 -15.24 54.47 2.80
N ASP A 383 -15.06 55.58 2.09
CA ASP A 383 -15.07 56.94 2.63
C ASP A 383 -16.38 57.22 3.39
N PRO A 384 -16.37 57.93 4.54
CA PRO A 384 -17.55 58.04 5.39
C PRO A 384 -18.53 59.02 4.77
N THR A 385 -19.66 58.51 4.29
CA THR A 385 -20.85 59.32 3.98
C THR A 385 -22.00 59.01 4.95
N PRO A 386 -22.89 59.98 5.19
CA PRO A 386 -23.62 60.10 6.46
C PRO A 386 -24.74 59.08 6.62
N VAL A 387 -24.91 58.61 7.85
CA VAL A 387 -25.91 57.62 8.27
C VAL A 387 -27.34 58.19 8.13
N MET A 388 -28.20 57.47 7.40
CA MET A 388 -29.67 57.55 7.51
C MET A 388 -30.23 56.17 7.90
N PRO A 389 -31.38 56.12 8.60
CA PRO A 389 -31.80 54.96 9.38
C PRO A 389 -32.31 53.79 8.53
N ASP A 390 -32.03 52.58 9.02
CA ASP A 390 -32.29 51.27 8.40
C ASP A 390 -33.72 51.07 7.85
N PRO A 391 -33.87 50.57 6.61
CA PRO A 391 -35.02 49.77 6.21
C PRO A 391 -34.83 48.30 6.65
N LYS A 392 -35.90 47.73 7.24
CA LYS A 392 -36.02 46.36 7.75
C LYS A 392 -35.29 45.28 6.92
N PRO A 393 -34.70 44.26 7.58
CA PRO A 393 -33.94 43.21 6.91
C PRO A 393 -34.84 42.27 6.08
N LYS A 394 -34.46 42.06 4.82
CA LYS A 394 -34.92 40.97 3.96
C LYS A 394 -34.16 39.68 4.37
N PRO A 395 -34.81 38.51 4.44
CA PRO A 395 -34.20 37.31 5.00
C PRO A 395 -32.96 36.86 4.20
N THR A 396 -31.85 36.73 4.92
CA THR A 396 -30.60 36.12 4.46
C THR A 396 -30.75 34.59 4.43
N PRO A 397 -30.12 33.85 3.51
CA PRO A 397 -30.10 32.40 3.57
C PRO A 397 -29.48 31.94 4.89
N ILE A 398 -30.24 31.14 5.64
CA ILE A 398 -29.80 30.54 6.90
C ILE A 398 -28.61 29.62 6.60
N LYS A 399 -27.43 29.99 7.08
CA LYS A 399 -26.31 29.06 7.26
C LYS A 399 -26.74 28.03 8.31
N PRO A 400 -26.57 26.71 8.09
CA PRO A 400 -27.03 25.72 9.07
C PRO A 400 -26.33 25.99 10.41
N ASN A 401 -27.13 26.07 11.46
CA ASN A 401 -26.69 26.11 12.84
C ASN A 401 -26.14 24.72 13.18
N LEU A 402 -24.87 24.43 12.85
CA LEU A 402 -24.24 23.19 13.28
C LEU A 402 -24.06 23.28 14.79
N SER A 403 -24.80 22.45 15.53
CA SER A 403 -24.60 22.28 16.96
C SER A 403 -23.19 21.70 17.17
N SER A 404 -22.38 22.39 17.98
CA SER A 404 -21.07 21.92 18.43
C SER A 404 -21.20 21.09 19.71
N SER A 405 -20.40 20.04 19.84
CA SER A 405 -20.32 19.18 21.04
C SER A 405 -18.86 18.97 21.45
N SER A 406 -18.62 18.39 22.62
CA SER A 406 -17.28 18.19 23.19
C SER A 406 -17.01 16.75 23.58
N VAL A 407 -15.74 16.36 23.48
CA VAL A 407 -15.21 15.11 24.04
C VAL A 407 -14.19 15.48 25.11
N THR A 408 -14.35 14.93 26.32
CA THR A 408 -13.40 15.09 27.42
C THR A 408 -12.55 13.83 27.51
N VAL A 409 -11.22 14.00 27.49
CA VAL A 409 -10.26 12.92 27.60
C VAL A 409 -9.69 12.90 28.99
N HIS A 410 -9.79 11.74 29.64
CA HIS A 410 -9.27 11.48 30.98
C HIS A 410 -8.05 10.58 30.93
N TYR A 411 -7.06 10.90 31.77
CA TYR A 411 -5.84 10.10 31.94
C TYR A 411 -5.76 9.66 33.40
N GLN A 412 -6.08 8.39 33.66
CA GLN A 412 -6.26 7.88 35.01
C GLN A 412 -5.41 6.64 35.29
N ASP A 413 -5.07 6.40 36.55
CA ASP A 413 -4.50 5.13 36.99
C ASP A 413 -5.58 4.04 37.16
N GLU A 414 -5.17 2.83 37.52
CA GLU A 414 -6.08 1.68 37.73
C GLU A 414 -7.12 1.89 38.84
N ASN A 415 -6.90 2.87 39.72
CA ASN A 415 -7.82 3.23 40.80
C ASN A 415 -8.72 4.42 40.43
N GLY A 416 -8.60 4.95 39.20
CA GLY A 416 -9.37 6.11 38.72
C GLY A 416 -8.78 7.47 39.11
N ASN A 417 -7.56 7.52 39.67
CA ASN A 417 -6.93 8.80 40.02
C ASN A 417 -6.36 9.48 38.77
N GLU A 418 -6.59 10.79 38.63
CA GLU A 418 -6.06 11.59 37.52
C GLU A 418 -4.52 11.67 37.59
N ILE A 419 -3.84 11.17 36.56
CA ILE A 419 -2.37 11.19 36.45
C ILE A 419 -1.86 12.30 35.53
N ALA A 420 -2.75 12.95 34.78
CA ALA A 420 -2.47 14.13 33.96
C ALA A 420 -3.76 14.92 33.67
N PRO A 421 -3.66 16.24 33.42
CA PRO A 421 -4.81 17.10 33.16
C PRO A 421 -5.73 16.58 32.06
N ASN A 422 -7.04 16.61 32.31
CA ASN A 422 -8.05 16.27 31.31
C ASN A 422 -7.95 17.19 30.07
N LYS A 423 -8.15 16.62 28.88
CA LYS A 423 -8.11 17.36 27.60
C LYS A 423 -9.49 17.42 26.97
N ILE A 424 -9.97 18.63 26.67
CA ILE A 424 -11.25 18.82 25.99
C ILE A 424 -11.00 19.10 24.52
N ILE A 425 -11.68 18.38 23.64
CA ILE A 425 -11.74 18.67 22.20
C ILE A 425 -13.18 18.99 21.82
N THR A 426 -13.37 19.95 20.91
CA THR A 426 -14.69 20.40 20.43
C THR A 426 -14.78 20.24 18.93
N GLY A 427 -15.94 19.81 18.43
CA GLY A 427 -16.21 19.66 17.00
C GLY A 427 -17.70 19.74 16.70
N TYR A 428 -18.07 19.75 15.42
CA TYR A 428 -19.48 19.73 15.03
C TYR A 428 -20.03 18.31 15.13
N ILE A 429 -21.33 18.17 15.44
CA ILE A 429 -21.97 16.85 15.46
C ILE A 429 -21.75 16.13 14.13
N GLY A 430 -21.24 14.91 14.18
CA GLY A 430 -20.89 14.08 13.03
C GLY A 430 -19.45 14.23 12.54
N ASP A 431 -18.67 15.19 13.05
CA ASP A 431 -17.23 15.25 12.79
C ASP A 431 -16.54 14.07 13.47
N GLY A 432 -15.55 13.48 12.80
CA GLY A 432 -14.70 12.46 13.40
C GLY A 432 -13.72 13.07 14.41
N TYR A 433 -13.41 12.36 15.49
CA TYR A 433 -12.37 12.73 16.43
C TYR A 433 -11.41 11.57 16.70
N VAL A 434 -10.16 11.91 17.03
CA VAL A 434 -9.12 10.99 17.50
C VAL A 434 -8.46 11.61 18.72
N THR A 435 -8.30 10.83 19.76
CA THR A 435 -7.62 11.22 21.00
C THR A 435 -6.34 10.41 21.15
N PRO A 436 -5.22 11.02 21.58
CA PRO A 436 -3.96 10.30 21.81
C PRO A 436 -3.82 9.88 23.28
N ALA A 437 -3.13 8.76 23.49
CA ALA A 437 -2.51 8.46 24.78
C ALA A 437 -1.37 9.46 25.06
N ILE A 438 -0.95 9.57 26.31
CA ILE A 438 0.13 10.46 26.74
C ILE A 438 1.29 9.65 27.33
N THR A 439 2.47 10.27 27.36
CA THR A 439 3.60 9.78 28.14
C THR A 439 3.55 10.45 29.52
N ALA A 440 3.17 9.71 30.54
CA ALA A 440 3.19 10.16 31.93
C ALA A 440 4.39 9.53 32.65
N GLY A 441 5.30 10.35 33.18
CA GLY A 441 6.51 9.87 33.85
C GLY A 441 6.19 8.90 34.98
N GLY A 442 6.73 7.68 34.93
CA GLY A 442 6.47 6.62 35.90
C GLY A 442 5.19 5.80 35.66
N TYR A 443 4.52 5.97 34.52
CA TYR A 443 3.30 5.24 34.17
C TYR A 443 3.36 4.67 32.74
N LEU A 444 2.87 3.45 32.55
CA LEU A 444 2.72 2.77 31.26
C LEU A 444 1.24 2.67 30.89
N LEU A 445 0.92 2.86 29.60
CA LEU A 445 -0.45 2.71 29.12
C LEU A 445 -0.89 1.26 29.25
N LYS A 446 -1.97 1.01 30.00
CA LYS A 446 -2.54 -0.32 30.18
C LYS A 446 -3.77 -0.54 29.30
N ILE A 447 -4.68 0.44 29.22
CA ILE A 447 -5.91 0.34 28.43
C ILE A 447 -6.09 1.61 27.59
N ARG A 448 -6.21 1.40 26.28
CA ARG A 448 -6.72 2.40 25.34
C ARG A 448 -8.23 2.17 25.17
N PRO A 449 -9.09 3.17 25.41
CA PRO A 449 -10.54 3.00 25.32
C PRO A 449 -10.99 2.83 23.85
N ASN A 450 -12.04 2.05 23.62
CA ASN A 450 -12.57 1.78 22.27
C ASN A 450 -13.09 3.04 21.57
N ASN A 451 -13.58 4.02 22.33
CA ASN A 451 -14.04 5.31 21.82
C ASN A 451 -12.93 6.38 21.75
N ALA A 452 -11.65 5.98 21.85
CA ALA A 452 -10.50 6.86 21.58
C ALA A 452 -10.55 7.46 20.17
N VAL A 453 -11.29 6.82 19.26
CA VAL A 453 -11.68 7.31 17.95
C VAL A 453 -13.20 7.21 17.86
N GLY A 454 -13.86 8.23 17.31
CA GLY A 454 -15.31 8.25 17.21
C GLY A 454 -15.81 9.45 16.42
N PHE A 455 -17.10 9.75 16.54
CA PHE A 455 -17.71 10.95 15.98
C PHE A 455 -18.33 11.78 17.10
N PHE A 456 -18.26 13.11 17.02
CA PHE A 456 -18.93 13.99 17.95
C PHE A 456 -20.44 13.75 17.89
N THR A 457 -21.03 13.35 19.01
CA THR A 457 -22.48 13.17 19.12
C THR A 457 -23.15 14.40 19.72
N LYS A 458 -24.48 14.42 19.75
CA LYS A 458 -25.25 15.51 20.39
C LYS A 458 -24.95 15.67 21.88
N ASN A 459 -24.58 14.58 22.55
CA ASN A 459 -24.22 14.60 23.97
C ASN A 459 -22.69 14.66 24.10
N PRO A 460 -22.15 15.42 25.08
CA PRO A 460 -20.74 15.32 25.42
C PRO A 460 -20.33 13.88 25.75
N GLN A 461 -19.10 13.50 25.40
CA GLN A 461 -18.60 12.13 25.55
C GLN A 461 -17.29 12.11 26.34
N ASP A 462 -17.08 11.05 27.12
CA ASP A 462 -15.84 10.84 27.88
C ASP A 462 -14.99 9.72 27.28
N VAL A 463 -13.68 9.97 27.18
CA VAL A 463 -12.68 9.00 26.70
C VAL A 463 -11.66 8.78 27.80
N VAL A 464 -11.60 7.58 28.38
CA VAL A 464 -10.76 7.30 29.56
C VAL A 464 -9.61 6.38 29.19
N TYR A 465 -8.38 6.89 29.28
CA TYR A 465 -7.16 6.09 29.19
C TYR A 465 -6.74 5.62 30.58
N VAL A 466 -6.45 4.33 30.73
CA VAL A 466 -6.01 3.73 32.00
C VAL A 466 -4.54 3.37 31.93
N TYR A 467 -3.78 3.80 32.92
CA TYR A 467 -2.34 3.57 33.04
C TYR A 467 -2.00 2.78 34.30
N THR A 468 -0.89 2.05 34.26
CA THR A 468 -0.32 1.33 35.41
C THR A 468 1.03 1.93 35.79
N LYS A 469 1.40 1.88 37.06
CA LYS A 469 2.65 2.46 37.56
C LYS A 469 3.84 1.57 37.15
N ALA A 470 4.86 2.16 36.53
CA ALA A 470 6.07 1.44 36.15
C ALA A 470 6.84 0.97 37.40
N SER A 471 7.32 -0.28 37.41
CA SER A 471 8.15 -0.80 38.50
C SER A 471 9.62 -0.37 38.32
N GLU A 472 10.38 -0.25 39.41
CA GLU A 472 11.76 0.30 39.42
C GLU A 472 12.75 -0.40 38.47
N ASN A 473 12.42 -1.58 37.93
CA ASN A 473 13.25 -2.30 36.97
C ASN A 473 13.01 -1.92 35.49
N GLU A 474 12.05 -1.03 35.17
CA GLU A 474 11.71 -0.66 33.78
C GLU A 474 12.13 0.77 33.37
N ILE A 475 12.78 1.53 34.26
CA ILE A 475 13.05 2.98 34.05
C ILE A 475 14.41 3.24 33.35
N ASN A 476 15.29 2.24 33.21
CA ASN A 476 16.66 2.43 32.67
C ASN A 476 16.86 2.00 31.21
N GLN A 477 15.89 2.23 30.31
CA GLN A 477 16.09 2.06 28.85
C GLN A 477 15.43 3.16 28.00
N ALA A 478 15.09 4.31 28.58
CA ALA A 478 14.47 5.41 27.82
C ALA A 478 15.47 6.46 27.29
N ASP A 479 16.74 6.47 27.73
CA ASP A 479 17.73 7.46 27.31
C ASP A 479 19.09 6.83 26.92
N ALA A 480 19.47 7.00 25.64
CA ALA A 480 20.78 6.77 24.97
C ALA A 480 20.99 5.46 24.14
N PRO A 481 21.78 5.51 23.03
CA PRO A 481 21.65 4.61 21.89
C PRO A 481 22.60 3.40 21.93
N ALA A 482 22.11 2.20 21.63
CA ALA A 482 22.91 0.98 21.65
C ALA A 482 23.40 0.56 20.26
N ASN A 483 24.71 0.61 20.08
CA ASN A 483 25.47 -0.18 19.10
C ASN A 483 26.20 -1.31 19.85
N THR A 484 26.50 -2.39 19.14
CA THR A 484 27.37 -3.56 19.49
C THR A 484 26.82 -4.69 20.41
N THR A 485 26.50 -5.80 19.73
CA THR A 485 26.89 -7.21 19.94
C THR A 485 26.95 -7.81 21.37
N PRO A 486 26.25 -8.94 21.66
CA PRO A 486 26.38 -9.68 22.91
C PRO A 486 27.44 -10.79 22.84
N THR A 487 28.34 -10.83 23.83
CA THR A 487 29.04 -12.05 24.27
C THR A 487 28.17 -12.81 25.26
N ASP A 488 28.01 -14.10 25.00
CA ASP A 488 27.13 -15.03 25.71
C ASP A 488 27.82 -15.61 26.95
N LYS A 489 27.20 -15.45 28.13
CA LYS A 489 27.41 -16.34 29.29
C LYS A 489 26.10 -16.51 30.08
N ASN A 490 25.69 -17.77 30.15
CA ASN A 490 24.82 -18.43 31.13
C ASN A 490 23.30 -18.17 31.07
N ARG A 491 22.59 -19.17 30.54
CA ARG A 491 21.26 -19.58 30.97
C ARG A 491 21.35 -21.02 31.51
N GLN A 492 20.95 -21.23 32.76
CA GLN A 492 20.73 -22.58 33.32
C GLN A 492 19.34 -23.12 32.92
N ASN A 493 19.32 -24.44 32.73
CA ASN A 493 18.16 -25.30 32.48
C ASN A 493 17.45 -25.72 33.78
N TYR A 494 16.15 -26.01 33.66
CA TYR A 494 15.33 -26.81 34.57
C TYR A 494 15.12 -28.19 33.91
N THR A 495 15.58 -29.31 34.50
CA THR A 495 14.88 -30.34 35.34
C THR A 495 14.70 -31.67 34.59
N PRO A 496 14.42 -32.82 35.24
CA PRO A 496 14.65 -33.23 36.64
C PRO A 496 15.29 -34.63 36.81
N GLU A 497 15.58 -34.95 38.07
CA GLU A 497 15.61 -36.27 38.71
C GLU A 497 16.79 -37.25 38.51
N SER A 498 17.13 -37.79 39.69
CA SER A 498 18.34 -38.44 40.13
C SER A 498 18.25 -39.97 40.05
N ASN A 499 19.32 -40.61 39.59
CA ASN A 499 19.68 -41.94 40.05
C ASN A 499 21.15 -41.92 40.51
N LEU A 500 21.34 -42.41 41.73
CA LEU A 500 22.60 -42.49 42.46
C LEU A 500 23.54 -43.51 41.84
N ASN A 501 24.82 -43.16 41.84
CA ASN A 501 25.96 -44.00 41.52
C ASN A 501 26.10 -45.16 42.53
N PRO A 502 26.90 -46.19 42.22
CA PRO A 502 28.13 -46.29 42.99
C PRO A 502 29.37 -46.59 42.14
N GLU A 503 30.39 -45.79 42.46
CA GLU A 503 31.82 -46.06 42.62
C GLU A 503 32.39 -47.49 42.35
N VAL A 504 33.63 -47.46 41.80
CA VAL A 504 34.86 -48.23 42.11
C VAL A 504 35.49 -48.98 40.90
N THR A 505 36.82 -48.87 40.81
CA THR A 505 37.84 -49.57 39.97
C THR A 505 37.98 -49.06 38.52
N ASP A 506 39.16 -48.94 37.89
CA ASP A 506 40.54 -49.20 38.27
C ASP A 506 41.51 -48.47 37.30
N ASP A 507 42.73 -48.35 37.80
CA ASP A 507 44.06 -48.10 37.25
C ASP A 507 44.41 -48.17 35.73
N ASN A 508 45.43 -47.36 35.42
CA ASN A 508 46.58 -47.56 34.50
C ASN A 508 46.46 -47.56 32.95
N SER A 509 46.97 -46.47 32.37
CA SER A 509 48.18 -46.37 31.53
C SER A 509 48.53 -47.45 30.46
N SER A 510 48.53 -46.98 29.22
CA SER A 510 49.56 -47.10 28.16
C SER A 510 49.58 -48.30 27.17
N ALA A 511 49.43 -47.89 25.90
CA ALA A 511 50.12 -48.32 24.67
C ALA A 511 49.97 -49.76 24.14
N LYS A 512 49.45 -49.90 22.90
CA LYS A 512 50.24 -50.23 21.69
C LYS A 512 49.42 -50.52 20.41
N ILE A 513 50.02 -50.09 19.28
CA ILE A 513 50.07 -50.75 17.94
C ILE A 513 48.96 -50.46 16.90
N THR A 514 49.40 -49.77 15.85
CA THR A 514 48.93 -49.57 14.45
C THR A 514 49.06 -50.86 13.59
N PRO A 515 48.45 -51.05 12.37
CA PRO A 515 48.83 -50.26 11.16
C PRO A 515 47.87 -50.19 9.92
N SER A 516 47.99 -49.05 9.20
CA SER A 516 48.11 -48.89 7.72
C SER A 516 46.86 -49.18 6.82
N LEU A 517 46.59 -48.54 5.67
CA LEU A 517 47.44 -48.21 4.51
C LEU A 517 46.74 -47.20 3.53
N LYS A 518 47.57 -46.31 2.92
CA LYS A 518 47.60 -45.84 1.49
C LYS A 518 46.48 -44.92 0.94
N SER A 519 46.73 -43.96 0.02
CA SER A 519 47.90 -43.60 -0.81
C SER A 519 47.75 -42.14 -1.37
N THR A 520 48.81 -41.30 -1.38
CA THR A 520 49.72 -40.92 -2.53
C THR A 520 49.14 -39.89 -3.53
N ASN A 521 49.84 -38.89 -4.10
CA ASN A 521 51.27 -38.63 -4.37
C ASN A 521 51.41 -37.17 -4.92
N LEU A 522 52.36 -36.32 -4.43
CA LEU A 522 53.69 -35.94 -5.00
C LEU A 522 53.69 -34.61 -5.80
N PRO A 523 54.84 -33.93 -6.01
CA PRO A 523 55.89 -33.56 -5.03
C PRO A 523 56.54 -32.15 -5.22
N ASN A 524 57.28 -31.73 -4.18
CA ASN A 524 58.62 -31.08 -4.10
C ASN A 524 59.06 -30.04 -5.18
N ASN A 525 59.82 -28.98 -4.88
CA ASN A 525 61.04 -28.96 -4.07
C ASN A 525 61.60 -27.52 -3.90
N GLU A 526 62.46 -27.38 -2.88
CA GLU A 526 63.70 -26.57 -2.81
C GLU A 526 63.70 -25.04 -2.66
N ASN A 527 64.05 -24.63 -1.42
CA ASN A 527 65.20 -23.80 -1.04
C ASN A 527 65.76 -22.78 -2.05
N GLY A 528 65.83 -21.51 -1.63
CA GLY A 528 66.80 -20.59 -2.22
C GLY A 528 66.73 -19.12 -1.81
N VAL A 529 67.54 -18.78 -0.81
CA VAL A 529 68.37 -17.56 -0.78
C VAL A 529 67.77 -16.22 -0.29
N LYS A 530 68.48 -15.69 0.71
CA LYS A 530 68.49 -14.35 1.29
C LYS A 530 68.83 -13.26 0.26
N THR A 531 68.30 -12.05 0.41
CA THR A 531 69.01 -10.80 0.81
C THR A 531 68.21 -9.55 0.39
N VAL A 532 67.82 -8.72 1.36
CA VAL A 532 68.36 -7.37 1.69
C VAL A 532 68.19 -6.32 0.59
N ALA A 533 67.33 -5.33 0.80
CA ALA A 533 67.70 -3.92 1.03
C ALA A 533 66.48 -2.99 0.92
N ALA A 534 66.40 -2.08 1.87
CA ALA A 534 65.42 -1.01 1.97
C ALA A 534 65.68 0.13 0.98
N THR A 535 64.63 0.87 0.61
CA THR A 535 64.66 2.35 0.64
C THR A 535 63.25 2.96 0.54
N ASP A 536 63.09 4.04 1.31
CA ASP A 536 61.90 4.87 1.53
C ASP A 536 61.13 5.34 0.29
N LYS A 537 59.80 5.48 0.45
CA LYS A 537 59.03 6.62 -0.08
C LYS A 537 57.65 6.78 0.61
N GLN A 538 57.62 7.72 1.54
CA GLN A 538 56.62 8.79 1.75
C GLN A 538 55.17 8.59 1.22
N ASN A 539 54.23 8.54 2.19
CA ASN A 539 52.86 9.10 2.21
C ASN A 539 52.22 9.57 0.89
N ILE A 540 51.24 8.81 0.39
CA ILE A 540 49.97 9.34 -0.13
C ILE A 540 48.84 8.39 0.28
N LYS A 541 47.89 8.91 1.07
CA LYS A 541 46.67 8.25 1.53
C LYS A 541 45.65 8.24 0.37
N THR A 542 45.51 7.13 -0.33
CA THR A 542 44.41 6.89 -1.27
C THR A 542 43.37 5.95 -0.65
N LEU A 543 42.10 6.30 -0.86
CA LEU A 543 40.90 5.61 -0.38
C LEU A 543 40.87 4.14 -0.84
N PRO A 544 40.39 3.18 -0.02
CA PRO A 544 40.26 1.80 -0.45
C PRO A 544 39.15 1.65 -1.51
N GLN A 545 39.58 1.19 -2.67
CA GLN A 545 38.79 0.62 -3.74
C GLN A 545 38.04 -0.61 -3.23
N THR A 546 36.73 -0.66 -3.48
CA THR A 546 35.89 -1.84 -3.23
C THR A 546 36.12 -2.88 -4.32
N SER A 547 36.68 -4.03 -3.97
CA SER A 547 36.62 -5.24 -4.79
C SER A 547 35.19 -5.78 -4.80
N PHE A 548 34.53 -5.78 -5.96
CA PHE A 548 33.30 -6.57 -6.17
C PHE A 548 33.61 -7.78 -7.05
N ASP A 549 33.20 -8.93 -6.55
CA ASP A 549 33.31 -10.27 -7.10
C ASP A 549 32.67 -10.38 -8.50
N GLU A 550 33.39 -11.03 -9.42
CA GLU A 550 33.14 -11.06 -10.87
C GLU A 550 31.92 -11.92 -11.26
N LYS A 551 31.32 -12.65 -10.32
CA LYS A 551 30.13 -13.48 -10.56
C LYS A 551 28.80 -12.73 -10.52
N SER A 552 28.77 -11.48 -10.07
CA SER A 552 27.53 -10.68 -9.99
C SER A 552 27.29 -9.77 -11.22
N ARG A 553 28.20 -9.76 -12.21
CA ARG A 553 28.05 -8.94 -13.43
C ARG A 553 27.26 -9.61 -14.55
N ILE A 554 26.91 -10.89 -14.42
CA ILE A 554 26.26 -11.66 -15.50
C ILE A 554 24.72 -11.67 -15.38
N VAL A 555 24.13 -11.28 -14.24
CA VAL A 555 22.67 -11.27 -14.05
C VAL A 555 22.02 -9.88 -14.23
N ALA A 556 22.82 -8.81 -14.25
CA ALA A 556 22.35 -7.44 -14.45
C ALA A 556 22.46 -6.93 -15.91
N LEU A 557 22.86 -7.79 -16.86
CA LEU A 557 23.03 -7.44 -18.28
C LEU A 557 22.09 -8.22 -19.24
N PHE A 558 20.93 -8.70 -18.76
CA PHE A 558 19.96 -9.41 -19.62
C PHE A 558 18.55 -8.79 -19.74
N PHE A 559 18.30 -7.58 -19.25
CA PHE A 559 17.04 -6.85 -19.54
C PHE A 559 17.24 -5.38 -19.94
N GLY A 560 18.33 -5.10 -20.66
CA GLY A 560 18.66 -3.76 -21.12
C GLY A 560 19.26 -3.72 -22.53
N SER A 561 18.74 -4.52 -23.48
CA SER A 561 19.09 -4.39 -24.90
C SER A 561 18.16 -5.22 -25.80
N LEU A 562 16.93 -4.77 -26.02
CA LEU A 562 16.20 -5.09 -27.26
C LEU A 562 15.18 -3.99 -27.59
N ALA A 563 15.69 -2.82 -27.97
CA ALA A 563 15.01 -1.89 -28.87
C ALA A 563 16.08 -0.92 -29.39
N ILE A 564 16.05 -0.64 -30.69
CA ILE A 564 17.01 0.18 -31.46
C ILE A 564 18.22 -0.62 -31.99
N PHE A 565 18.01 -1.42 -33.06
CA PHE A 565 18.71 -1.25 -34.35
C PHE A 565 18.25 -2.25 -35.43
N ILE A 566 17.01 -2.19 -35.95
CA ILE A 566 16.71 -2.58 -37.35
C ILE A 566 15.54 -1.73 -37.86
N SER A 567 15.83 -0.64 -38.58
CA SER A 567 15.05 -0.23 -39.78
C SER A 567 15.77 0.92 -40.51
N SER A 568 16.97 0.65 -41.00
CA SER A 568 17.63 1.48 -42.02
C SER A 568 18.13 0.59 -43.15
N ILE A 569 17.22 -0.14 -43.80
CA ILE A 569 17.27 -0.62 -45.19
C ILE A 569 15.83 -0.99 -45.53
N GLY A 570 15.19 -0.18 -46.36
CA GLY A 570 13.78 -0.33 -46.72
C GLY A 570 13.17 0.86 -47.46
N THR A 571 13.99 1.78 -47.98
CA THR A 571 13.58 2.82 -48.93
C THR A 571 14.32 2.64 -50.24
N TRP A 572 14.17 1.46 -50.84
CA TRP A 572 14.58 1.22 -52.23
C TRP A 572 13.92 -0.06 -52.76
N PHE A 573 12.59 -0.10 -52.88
CA PHE A 573 11.81 -0.97 -53.78
C PHE A 573 10.30 -0.74 -53.55
N ASN A 574 9.79 0.42 -53.98
CA ASN A 574 8.40 0.52 -54.50
C ASN A 574 8.12 1.81 -55.26
N HIS A 575 9.08 2.25 -56.08
CA HIS A 575 8.78 3.16 -57.19
C HIS A 575 8.70 2.32 -58.47
N LYS A 576 7.56 1.63 -58.65
CA LYS A 576 7.03 1.12 -59.93
C LYS A 576 5.76 0.31 -59.68
N LYS A 577 4.62 1.00 -59.74
CA LYS A 577 3.46 0.70 -60.60
C LYS A 577 2.25 1.43 -60.05
N ASP A 578 1.84 2.41 -60.86
CA ASP A 578 0.52 2.99 -61.06
C ASP A 578 -0.23 3.60 -59.87
#